data_AF-A0A7C6QG49-F1
#
_entry.id   AF-A0A7C6QG49-F1
#
_cell.length_a   1.000
_cell.length_b   1.000
_cell.length_c   1.000
_cell.angle_alpha   90.00
_cell.angle_beta   90.00
_cell.angle_gamma   90.00
#
_symmetry.space_group_name_H-M   'P 1'
#
loop_
_entity.id
_entity.type
_entity.pdbx_description
1 polymer ?
#
loop_
_entity_poly.entity_id
_entity_poly.type
_entity_poly.pdbx_seq_one_letter_code
_entity_poly.pdbx_strand_id
1 'polypeptide(L)' 'MNIKNLTKEDILSQINYLEQNIKKGPAAYQSNRISRIRTLKSSLRNRKAVSL' A
#
# COMPACT_ATOMS: atom_id res chain seq x y z
N MET A 1 0.77 4.05 11.80
CA MET A 1 -0.55 3.60 11.30
C MET A 1 -0.51 2.08 11.14
N ASN A 2 -1.39 1.35 11.83
CA ASN A 2 -1.42 -0.11 11.81
C ASN A 2 -2.20 -0.63 10.60
N ILE A 3 -1.54 -1.27 9.64
CA ILE A 3 -2.16 -1.79 8.42
C ILE A 3 -3.22 -2.87 8.74
N LYS A 4 -3.11 -3.53 9.90
CA LYS A 4 -4.08 -4.56 10.34
C LYS A 4 -5.48 -4.00 10.57
N ASN A 5 -5.60 -2.70 10.88
CA ASN A 5 -6.89 -2.06 11.22
C ASN A 5 -7.54 -1.36 10.02
N LEU A 6 -6.89 -1.34 8.86
CA LEU A 6 -7.45 -0.71 7.65
C LEU A 6 -8.47 -1.61 6.99
N THR A 7 -9.52 -1.05 6.39
CA THR A 7 -10.41 -1.81 5.49
C THR A 7 -9.71 -2.15 4.17
N LYS A 8 -10.32 -2.98 3.33
CA LYS A 8 -9.79 -3.26 1.98
C LYS A 8 -9.79 -1.98 1.14
N GLU A 9 -10.84 -1.19 1.27
CA GLU A 9 -11.10 0.06 0.57
C GLU A 9 -10.07 1.12 0.95
N ASP A 10 -9.73 1.23 2.25
CA ASP A 10 -8.66 2.11 2.73
C ASP A 10 -7.31 1.75 2.12
N ILE A 11 -7.00 0.45 2.03
CA ILE A 11 -5.75 -0.04 1.45
C ILE A 11 -5.70 0.29 -0.05
N LEU A 12 -6.81 0.11 -0.77
CA LEU A 12 -6.90 0.43 -2.21
C LEU A 12 -6.75 1.93 -2.46
N SER A 13 -7.40 2.77 -1.66
CA SER A 13 -7.29 4.23 -1.73
C SER A 13 -5.84 4.68 -1.50
N GLN A 14 -5.16 4.10 -0.51
CA GLN A 14 -3.75 4.38 -0.25
C GLN A 14 -2.82 3.96 -1.39
N ILE A 15 -3.05 2.79 -2.00
CA ILE A 15 -2.28 2.34 -3.16
C ILE A 15 -2.43 3.35 -4.30
N ASN A 16 -3.66 3.75 -4.62
CA ASN A 16 -3.94 4.70 -5.70
C ASN A 16 -3.25 6.06 -5.45
N TYR A 17 -3.36 6.59 -4.23
CA TYR A 17 -2.65 7.82 -3.85
C TYR A 17 -1.13 7.71 -4.02
N LEU A 18 -0.54 6.60 -3.58
CA LEU A 18 0.92 6.39 -3.70
C LEU A 18 1.37 6.24 -5.15
N GLU A 19 0.59 5.56 -5.99
CA GLU A 19 0.88 5.36 -7.41
C GLU A 19 0.82 6.70 -8.17
N GLN A 20 -0.20 7.54 -7.92
CA GLN A 20 -0.30 8.87 -8.54
C GLN A 20 0.83 9.83 -8.12
N ASN A 21 1.41 9.64 -6.94
CA ASN A 21 2.45 10.51 -6.39
C ASN A 21 3.84 9.87 -6.41
N ILE A 22 4.03 8.75 -7.11
CA ILE A 22 5.27 7.96 -7.06
C ILE A 22 6.50 8.75 -7.49
N LYS A 23 6.36 9.63 -8.50
CA LYS A 23 7.44 10.46 -9.06
C LYS A 23 7.67 11.79 -8.32
N LYS A 24 6.89 12.10 -7.27
CA LYS A 24 6.99 13.39 -6.58
C LYS A 24 8.12 13.40 -5.54
N GLY A 25 9.04 14.35 -5.65
CA GLY A 25 10.10 14.53 -4.65
C GLY A 25 11.30 13.58 -4.82
N PRO A 26 12.21 13.56 -3.84
CA PRO A 26 13.52 12.90 -3.94
C PRO A 26 13.44 11.38 -4.13
N ALA A 27 14.47 10.79 -4.73
CA ALA A 27 14.54 9.34 -4.99
C ALA A 27 14.26 8.48 -3.75
N ALA A 28 14.74 8.90 -2.57
CA ALA A 28 14.46 8.22 -1.30
C ALA A 28 12.95 8.14 -0.98
N TYR A 29 12.20 9.22 -1.25
CA TYR A 29 10.74 9.23 -1.07
C TYR A 29 10.05 8.32 -2.09
N GLN A 30 10.52 8.31 -3.34
CA GLN A 30 9.97 7.43 -4.37
C GLN A 30 10.15 5.95 -3.98
N SER A 31 11.36 5.58 -3.53
CA SER A 31 11.67 4.23 -3.02
C SER A 31 10.81 3.86 -1.81
N ASN A 32 10.58 4.79 -0.88
CA ASN A 32 9.70 4.57 0.26
C ASN A 32 8.25 4.28 -0.18
N ARG A 33 7.72 5.06 -1.13
CA ARG A 33 6.37 4.85 -1.69
C ARG A 33 6.25 3.48 -2.38
N ILE A 34 7.25 3.09 -3.17
CA ILE A 34 7.29 1.76 -3.82
C ILE A 34 7.26 0.64 -2.77
N SER A 35 8.10 0.75 -1.73
CA SER A 35 8.12 -0.21 -0.63
C SER A 35 6.75 -0.33 0.05
N ARG A 36 6.12 0.82 0.32
CA ARG A 36 4.80 0.87 0.96
C ARG A 36 3.69 0.28 0.08
N ILE A 37 3.69 0.56 -1.23
CA ILE A 37 2.77 -0.08 -2.19
C ILE A 37 2.93 -1.61 -2.15
N ARG A 38 4.17 -2.12 -2.12
CA ARG A 38 4.44 -3.57 -2.05
C ARG A 38 3.86 -4.19 -0.78
N THR A 39 4.05 -3.56 0.37
CA THR A 39 3.47 -4.02 1.66
C THR A 39 1.94 -4.03 1.62
N LEU A 40 1.32 -2.97 1.10
CA LEU A 40 -0.14 -2.86 0.99
C LEU A 40 -0.71 -3.95 0.06
N LYS A 41 -0.11 -4.16 -1.12
CA LYS A 41 -0.49 -5.26 -2.03
C LYS A 41 -0.34 -6.64 -1.37
N SER A 42 0.70 -6.83 -0.55
CA SER A 42 0.88 -8.08 0.21
C SER A 42 -0.21 -8.28 1.27
N SER A 43 -0.59 -7.23 1.98
CA SER A 43 -1.68 -7.29 2.96
C SER A 43 -3.00 -7.72 2.32
N LEU A 44 -3.32 -7.20 1.12
CA LEU A 44 -4.51 -7.61 0.37
C LEU A 44 -4.47 -9.11 0.00
N ARG A 45 -3.33 -9.61 -0.47
CA ARG A 45 -3.16 -11.04 -0.80
C ARG A 45 -3.33 -11.92 0.44
N ASN A 46 -2.72 -11.54 1.56
CA ASN A 46 -2.81 -12.31 2.79
C ASN A 46 -4.23 -12.34 3.36
N ARG A 47 -4.98 -11.23 3.26
CA ARG A 47 -6.40 -11.20 3.63
C ARG A 47 -7.24 -12.12 2.76
N LYS A 48 -6.95 -12.20 1.46
CA LYS A 48 -7.60 -13.14 0.53
C LYS A 48 -7.25 -14.61 0.86
N ALA A 49 -6.07 -14.87 1.40
CA ALA A 49 -5.63 -16.23 1.75
C ALA A 49 -6.24 -16.75 3.07
N VAL A 50 -6.70 -15.86 3.96
CA VAL A 50 -7.27 -16.22 5.27
C VAL A 50 -8.79 -16.51 5.21
N SER A 51 -9.43 -16.32 4.05
CA SER A 51 -10.87 -16.61 3.85
C SER A 51 -11.15 -18.07 3.44
N LEU A 52 -10.58 -19.05 4.14
CA LEU A 52 -10.89 -20.47 4.00
C LEU A 52 -11.73 -20.97 5.18
#